data_AF-A0A1X2HPP2-F1
#
_entry.id   AF-A0A1X2HPP2-F1
#
_cell.length_a   1.000
_cell.length_b   1.000
_cell.length_c   1.000
_cell.angle_alpha   90.00
_cell.angle_beta   90.00
_cell.angle_gamma   90.00
#
_symmetry.space_group_name_H-M   'P 1'
#
loop_
_entity.id
_entity.type
_entity.pdbx_description
1 polymer ?
#
loop_
_entity_poly.entity_id
_entity_poly.type
_entity_poly.pdbx_seq_one_letter_code
_entity_poly.pdbx_strand_id
1 'polypeptide(L)'
;MGEPEIVTHPQLSATHSFEDSDSPSENELDANDQPIPPITPSTDEPETIRVGRPVPPIDFSLASPVRTPQDLNQLAFRPAALNTRVTCRITRFRDGLDKLYPQYHLFVEHLHTNEVHHVMTARKKRKSQTSYYTITGNVQDSAPIELGKVRSNFLGTTFVIYSHGINPVKKESAKSDFPVREELGAVLYDPNILGFKGPRKMTILMHTMTRDGKRPEFRPTSNADSLLSRYKDGQANDLLVLHNKSPQWNEETQSFVLNFNGRVTQASVKNFQIVHDKDLDYIVMQFGRVERDHFTMDFKYPICLLQAFAIALTSFDAKLACE
;
A
#
# COMPACT_ATOMS: atom_id res chain seq x y z
N MET A 1 17.89 26.52 23.53
CA MET A 1 17.10 26.06 22.36
C MET A 1 16.86 24.59 22.59
N GLY A 2 15.63 24.19 22.94
CA GLY A 2 15.31 22.79 23.15
C GLY A 2 15.44 22.02 21.84
N GLU A 3 15.99 20.81 21.90
CA GLU A 3 15.93 19.88 20.78
C GLU A 3 14.45 19.62 20.44
N PRO A 4 14.08 19.60 19.14
CA PRO A 4 12.72 19.25 18.77
C PRO A 4 12.45 17.81 19.18
N GLU A 5 11.45 17.60 20.04
CA GLU A 5 10.90 16.29 20.34
C GLU A 5 10.62 15.56 19.01
N ILE A 6 11.35 14.48 18.74
CA ILE A 6 11.08 13.62 17.60
C ILE A 6 9.83 12.82 17.95
N VAL A 7 8.67 13.38 17.64
CA VAL A 7 7.39 12.68 17.78
C VAL A 7 7.33 11.58 16.72
N THR A 8 7.67 10.35 17.10
CA THR A 8 7.51 9.17 16.25
C THR A 8 6.03 8.78 16.21
N HIS A 9 5.45 8.71 15.01
CA HIS A 9 4.06 8.28 14.85
C HIS A 9 3.93 6.77 14.64
N PRO A 10 2.84 6.15 15.14
CA PRO A 10 2.66 4.70 15.06
C PRO A 10 2.50 4.25 13.60
N GLN A 11 3.53 3.60 13.08
CA GLN A 11 3.49 2.87 11.81
C GLN A 11 2.94 1.44 12.05
N LEU A 12 2.52 0.73 11.00
CA LEU A 12 2.17 -0.68 11.12
C LEU A 12 3.43 -1.52 11.38
N SER A 13 3.74 -1.76 12.66
CA SER A 13 4.85 -2.61 13.13
C SER A 13 4.34 -3.95 13.68
N ALA A 14 5.23 -4.92 13.80
CA ALA A 14 4.89 -6.27 14.28
C ALA A 14 4.39 -6.35 15.74
N THR A 15 4.53 -5.27 16.54
CA THR A 15 4.27 -5.27 17.98
C THR A 15 2.93 -4.66 18.40
N HIS A 16 2.13 -4.11 17.49
CA HIS A 16 0.87 -3.48 17.89
C HIS A 16 -0.21 -4.54 18.18
N SER A 17 -0.33 -4.93 19.45
CA SER A 17 -1.60 -5.39 20.03
C SER A 17 -2.57 -4.20 20.03
N PHE A 18 -3.79 -4.40 19.55
CA PHE A 18 -4.85 -3.37 19.49
C PHE A 18 -5.53 -3.19 20.86
N GLU A 19 -4.75 -3.02 21.92
CA GLU A 19 -5.23 -2.66 23.24
C GLU A 19 -4.35 -1.52 23.73
N ASP A 20 -4.85 -0.29 23.63
CA ASP A 20 -4.52 0.79 24.56
C ASP A 20 -5.64 1.83 24.48
N SER A 21 -6.59 1.69 25.40
CA SER A 21 -7.57 2.70 25.74
C SER A 21 -7.04 3.55 26.89
N ASP A 22 -7.00 4.87 26.70
CA ASP A 22 -6.64 5.89 27.69
C ASP A 22 -7.29 5.69 29.08
N SER A 23 -6.53 5.97 30.15
CA SER A 23 -6.80 7.08 31.10
C SER A 23 -5.93 7.01 32.38
N PRO A 24 -5.77 8.14 33.12
CA PRO A 24 -4.58 8.47 33.91
C PRO A 24 -4.73 8.26 35.42
N SER A 25 -3.62 8.30 36.17
CA SER A 25 -3.58 8.99 37.48
C SER A 25 -2.15 9.14 38.01
N GLU A 26 -1.86 10.37 38.44
CA GLU A 26 -0.75 10.75 39.30
C GLU A 26 -0.96 10.20 40.72
N ASN A 27 0.14 9.88 41.41
CA ASN A 27 0.32 10.22 42.82
C ASN A 27 1.80 10.06 43.21
N GLU A 28 2.37 11.16 43.69
CA GLU A 28 3.65 11.25 44.38
C GLU A 28 3.60 10.54 45.76
N LEU A 29 4.77 10.12 46.28
CA LEU A 29 5.32 10.56 47.57
C LEU A 29 6.62 9.80 47.94
N ASP A 30 7.71 10.58 48.02
CA ASP A 30 8.88 10.60 48.91
C ASP A 30 9.86 9.43 49.17
N ALA A 31 11.12 9.75 48.84
CA ALA A 31 12.37 9.72 49.62
C ALA A 31 12.93 8.41 50.23
N ASN A 32 14.09 7.95 49.72
CA ASN A 32 15.32 7.90 50.52
C ASN A 32 16.63 7.73 49.72
N ASP A 33 17.67 8.31 50.29
CA ASP A 33 19.03 8.60 49.83
C ASP A 33 19.94 7.35 49.75
N GLN A 34 20.58 7.08 48.60
CA GLN A 34 21.74 6.18 48.48
C GLN A 34 22.73 6.62 47.38
N PRO A 35 24.05 6.42 47.59
CA PRO A 35 25.13 7.08 46.85
C PRO A 35 25.38 6.52 45.43
N ILE A 36 25.78 7.44 44.56
CA ILE A 36 25.97 7.32 43.10
C ILE A 36 27.17 6.40 42.74
N PRO A 37 26.99 5.37 41.89
CA PRO A 37 28.09 4.64 41.25
C PRO A 37 28.59 5.36 39.97
N PRO A 38 29.82 5.10 39.52
CA PRO A 38 30.52 5.90 38.51
C PRO A 38 29.85 5.85 37.13
N ILE A 39 29.84 7.01 36.48
CA ILE A 39 29.28 7.33 35.17
C ILE A 39 29.81 6.36 34.11
N THR A 40 28.96 5.43 33.66
CA THR A 40 29.08 4.78 32.35
C THR A 40 28.76 5.81 31.26
N PRO A 41 29.50 5.85 30.14
CA PRO A 41 29.21 6.79 29.07
C PRO A 41 27.78 6.54 28.55
N SER A 42 26.95 7.56 28.66
CA SER A 42 25.60 7.64 28.09
C SER A 42 25.71 7.56 26.57
N THR A 43 25.23 6.45 26.01
CA THR A 43 25.00 6.27 24.56
C THR A 43 23.75 7.06 24.15
N ASP A 44 23.81 8.38 24.27
CA ASP A 44 22.80 9.31 23.74
C ASP A 44 23.46 10.24 22.71
N GLU A 45 24.18 9.66 21.74
CA GLU A 45 24.25 10.31 20.44
C GLU A 45 23.04 9.85 19.62
N PRO A 46 22.34 10.74 18.91
CA PRO A 46 21.32 10.30 17.98
C PRO A 46 22.01 9.41 16.96
N GLU A 47 21.74 8.11 17.00
CA GLU A 47 22.18 7.19 15.97
C GLU A 47 21.59 7.69 14.66
N THR A 48 22.38 8.45 13.89
CA THR A 48 22.17 8.49 12.45
C THR A 48 22.22 7.04 12.01
N ILE A 49 21.05 6.43 11.78
CA ILE A 49 20.93 5.10 11.21
C ILE A 49 21.53 5.21 9.81
N ARG A 50 22.84 4.98 9.72
CA ARG A 50 23.47 4.59 8.49
C ARG A 50 22.83 3.26 8.16
N VAL A 51 21.98 3.25 7.14
CA VAL A 51 21.44 2.00 6.58
C VAL A 51 22.63 1.23 6.03
N GLY A 52 23.27 0.46 6.91
CA GLY A 52 24.15 -0.64 6.54
C GLY A 52 23.32 -1.69 5.79
N ARG A 53 24.03 -2.64 5.15
CA ARG A 53 23.49 -3.80 4.41
C ARG A 53 22.10 -4.26 4.86
N PRO A 54 21.25 -4.74 3.93
CA PRO A 54 19.82 -4.95 4.19
C PRO A 54 19.62 -5.97 5.31
N VAL A 55 19.21 -5.46 6.48
CA VAL A 55 18.60 -6.28 7.53
C VAL A 55 17.32 -6.87 6.91
N PRO A 56 17.10 -8.20 6.99
CA PRO A 56 15.84 -8.78 6.58
C PRO A 56 14.67 -8.07 7.29
N PRO A 57 13.61 -7.67 6.57
CA PRO A 57 12.49 -7.00 7.20
C PRO A 57 11.81 -7.93 8.19
N ILE A 58 11.25 -7.34 9.25
CA ILE A 58 10.38 -8.04 10.20
C ILE A 58 9.03 -8.26 9.53
N ASP A 59 8.51 -9.48 9.58
CA ASP A 59 7.19 -9.77 9.03
C ASP A 59 6.10 -9.27 9.98
N PHE A 60 5.19 -8.46 9.45
CA PHE A 60 4.00 -8.03 10.17
C PHE A 60 3.06 -9.20 10.38
N SER A 61 2.56 -9.34 11.61
CA SER A 61 1.52 -10.31 11.96
C SER A 61 0.29 -9.57 12.45
N LEU A 62 -0.88 -9.93 11.92
CA LEU A 62 -2.15 -9.49 12.46
C LEU A 62 -2.60 -10.51 13.49
N ALA A 63 -2.45 -10.21 14.79
CA ALA A 63 -2.67 -11.18 15.86
C ALA A 63 -4.12 -11.66 16.04
N SER A 64 -5.09 -10.90 15.52
CA SER A 64 -6.51 -11.27 15.61
C SER A 64 -7.32 -10.66 14.47
N PRO A 65 -8.48 -11.24 14.12
CA PRO A 65 -9.40 -10.61 13.17
C PRO A 65 -9.76 -9.19 13.57
N VAL A 66 -9.93 -8.31 12.59
CA VAL A 66 -10.28 -6.90 12.81
C VAL A 66 -11.66 -6.81 13.47
N ARG A 67 -11.73 -6.25 14.69
CA ARG A 67 -12.96 -6.20 15.50
C ARG A 67 -13.67 -4.86 15.46
N THR A 68 -12.94 -3.77 15.25
CA THR A 68 -13.53 -2.42 15.22
C THR A 68 -13.30 -1.70 13.88
N PRO A 69 -14.18 -0.75 13.51
CA PRO A 69 -13.95 0.14 12.37
C PRO A 69 -12.65 0.95 12.48
N GLN A 70 -12.23 1.30 13.70
CA GLN A 70 -11.00 2.03 13.98
C GLN A 70 -9.78 1.18 13.63
N ASP A 71 -9.74 -0.08 14.07
CA ASP A 71 -8.66 -1.02 13.74
C ASP A 71 -8.58 -1.24 12.24
N LEU A 72 -9.74 -1.37 11.57
CA LEU A 72 -9.80 -1.48 10.12
C LEU A 72 -9.20 -0.25 9.44
N ASN A 73 -9.54 0.94 9.91
CA ASN A 73 -9.02 2.19 9.35
C ASN A 73 -7.49 2.27 9.52
N GLN A 74 -6.99 1.95 10.72
CA GLN A 74 -5.55 1.91 10.97
C GLN A 74 -4.84 0.89 10.06
N LEU A 75 -5.35 -0.34 9.97
CA LEU A 75 -4.81 -1.38 9.11
C LEU A 75 -4.83 -0.98 7.62
N ALA A 76 -5.90 -0.32 7.18
CA ALA A 76 -6.09 0.05 5.79
C ALA A 76 -5.20 1.22 5.34
N PHE A 77 -5.07 2.25 6.17
CA PHE A 77 -4.51 3.55 5.79
C PHE A 77 -3.15 3.87 6.41
N ARG A 78 -2.72 3.19 7.46
CA ARG A 78 -1.36 3.39 7.98
C ARG A 78 -0.33 2.80 7.01
N PRO A 79 0.77 3.51 6.71
CA PRO A 79 1.91 2.93 6.03
C PRO A 79 2.49 1.75 6.83
N ALA A 80 3.05 0.77 6.12
CA ALA A 80 3.91 -0.23 6.76
C ALA A 80 5.07 0.46 7.50
N ALA A 81 5.48 -0.08 8.65
CA ALA A 81 6.61 0.47 9.39
C ALA A 81 7.93 0.32 8.62
N LEU A 82 8.87 1.19 8.94
CA LEU A 82 10.25 1.04 8.51
C LEU A 82 10.76 -0.34 8.92
N ASN A 83 11.52 -0.97 8.03
CA ASN A 83 12.02 -2.34 8.20
C ASN A 83 10.94 -3.42 8.47
N THR A 84 9.67 -3.15 8.19
CA THR A 84 8.59 -4.14 8.30
C THR A 84 8.06 -4.50 6.91
N ARG A 85 7.76 -5.78 6.71
CA ARG A 85 7.10 -6.32 5.51
C ARG A 85 5.72 -6.84 5.90
N VAL A 86 4.70 -6.34 5.22
CA VAL A 86 3.34 -6.88 5.31
C VAL A 86 3.17 -7.88 4.16
N THR A 87 2.91 -9.13 4.51
CA THR A 87 2.72 -10.24 3.57
C THR A 87 1.23 -10.52 3.38
N CYS A 88 0.79 -10.68 2.13
CA CYS A 88 -0.62 -10.87 1.82
C CYS A 88 -0.86 -11.90 0.72
N ARG A 89 -2.08 -12.44 0.70
CA ARG A 89 -2.62 -13.30 -0.35
C ARG A 89 -3.86 -12.66 -0.96
N ILE A 90 -4.02 -12.79 -2.27
CA ILE A 90 -5.23 -12.37 -2.98
C ILE A 90 -5.85 -13.60 -3.65
N THR A 91 -7.14 -13.80 -3.40
CA THR A 91 -7.96 -14.83 -4.06
C THR A 91 -8.97 -14.15 -4.97
N ARG A 92 -9.01 -14.56 -6.24
CA ARG A 92 -9.97 -14.05 -7.24
C ARG A 92 -11.14 -15.02 -7.41
N PHE A 93 -12.34 -14.53 -7.14
CA PHE A 93 -13.60 -15.22 -7.39
C PHE A 93 -14.22 -14.70 -8.69
N ARG A 94 -14.53 -15.60 -9.61
CA ARG A 94 -15.00 -15.25 -10.96
C ARG A 94 -15.92 -16.31 -11.57
N ASP A 95 -16.82 -16.85 -10.76
CA ASP A 95 -17.70 -17.94 -11.16
C ASP A 95 -18.97 -17.43 -11.85
N GLY A 96 -19.51 -18.23 -12.78
CA GLY A 96 -20.76 -17.91 -13.49
C GLY A 96 -20.75 -16.53 -14.16
N LEU A 97 -21.75 -15.70 -13.81
CA LEU A 97 -21.90 -14.33 -14.31
C LEU A 97 -20.81 -13.36 -13.80
N ASP A 98 -20.07 -13.73 -12.73
CA ASP A 98 -18.98 -12.93 -12.17
C ASP A 98 -17.66 -13.09 -12.95
N LYS A 99 -17.62 -13.93 -14.02
CA LYS A 99 -16.49 -13.97 -14.97
C LYS A 99 -16.13 -12.60 -15.53
N LEU A 100 -17.12 -11.76 -15.77
CA LEU A 100 -16.95 -10.39 -16.30
C LEU A 100 -16.70 -9.35 -15.19
N TYR A 101 -17.05 -9.68 -13.94
CA TYR A 101 -17.03 -8.78 -12.80
C TYR A 101 -16.44 -9.47 -11.57
N PRO A 102 -15.14 -9.84 -11.63
CA PRO A 102 -14.52 -10.62 -10.57
C PRO A 102 -14.53 -9.87 -9.24
N GLN A 103 -14.58 -10.67 -8.18
CA GLN A 103 -14.36 -10.25 -6.80
C GLN A 103 -12.96 -10.71 -6.36
N TYR A 104 -12.29 -9.91 -5.54
CA TYR A 104 -10.95 -10.17 -5.04
C TYR A 104 -10.98 -10.06 -3.53
N HIS A 105 -10.56 -11.10 -2.84
CA HIS A 105 -10.43 -11.10 -1.38
C HIS A 105 -8.95 -10.99 -1.04
N LEU A 106 -8.62 -10.05 -0.16
CA LEU A 106 -7.28 -9.81 0.34
C LEU A 106 -7.16 -10.34 1.76
N PHE A 107 -6.12 -11.13 1.99
CA PHE A 107 -5.78 -11.71 3.27
C PHE A 107 -4.41 -11.19 3.72
N VAL A 108 -4.28 -10.75 4.97
CA VAL A 108 -2.95 -10.62 5.60
C VAL A 108 -2.55 -12.01 6.08
N GLU A 109 -1.34 -12.45 5.75
CA GLU A 109 -0.83 -13.76 6.13
C GLU A 109 0.42 -13.65 6.97
N HIS A 110 0.54 -14.51 7.98
CA HIS A 110 1.75 -14.65 8.78
C HIS A 110 2.52 -15.87 8.30
N LEU A 111 3.69 -15.64 7.69
CA LEU A 111 4.44 -16.69 6.98
C LEU A 111 4.91 -17.84 7.88
N HIS A 112 5.14 -17.61 9.17
CA HIS A 112 5.66 -18.64 10.07
C HIS A 112 4.55 -19.54 10.63
N THR A 113 3.39 -18.98 10.97
CA THR A 113 2.26 -19.74 11.54
C THR A 113 1.27 -20.20 10.47
N ASN A 114 1.37 -19.69 9.24
CA ASN A 114 0.37 -19.84 8.17
C ASN A 114 -1.03 -19.30 8.54
N GLU A 115 -1.11 -18.45 9.56
CA GLU A 115 -2.35 -17.78 9.92
C GLU A 115 -2.72 -16.74 8.84
N VAL A 116 -4.01 -16.68 8.50
CA VAL A 116 -4.54 -15.80 7.47
C VAL A 116 -5.81 -15.11 7.94
N HIS A 117 -5.88 -13.80 7.74
CA HIS A 117 -7.05 -13.00 8.09
C HIS A 117 -7.59 -12.27 6.87
N HIS A 118 -8.87 -12.48 6.56
CA HIS A 118 -9.56 -11.75 5.50
C HIS A 118 -9.87 -10.31 5.92
N VAL A 119 -9.24 -9.35 5.27
CA VAL A 119 -9.26 -7.94 5.72
C VAL A 119 -9.93 -7.00 4.72
N MET A 120 -9.85 -7.28 3.41
CA MET A 120 -10.47 -6.45 2.39
C MET A 120 -11.06 -7.27 1.25
N THR A 121 -12.04 -6.68 0.59
CA THR A 121 -12.69 -7.21 -0.60
C THR A 121 -12.80 -6.12 -1.64
N ALA A 122 -12.38 -6.41 -2.87
CA ALA A 122 -12.62 -5.54 -4.00
C ALA A 122 -13.61 -6.19 -4.98
N ARG A 123 -14.56 -5.41 -5.49
CA ARG A 123 -15.52 -5.87 -6.50
C ARG A 123 -15.49 -4.94 -7.71
N LYS A 124 -15.33 -5.52 -8.91
CA LYS A 124 -15.47 -4.77 -10.17
C LYS A 124 -16.94 -4.38 -10.37
N LYS A 125 -17.20 -3.10 -10.62
CA LYS A 125 -18.55 -2.56 -10.78
C LYS A 125 -19.15 -3.00 -12.12
N ARG A 126 -20.39 -3.48 -12.06
CA ARG A 126 -21.19 -3.84 -13.25
C ARG A 126 -21.60 -2.58 -14.02
N LYS A 127 -21.71 -2.67 -15.35
CA LYS A 127 -22.20 -1.59 -16.23
C LYS A 127 -21.39 -0.27 -16.13
N SER A 128 -20.10 -0.35 -15.82
CA SER A 128 -19.20 0.81 -15.88
C SER A 128 -18.53 0.90 -17.25
N GLN A 129 -18.49 2.10 -17.85
CA GLN A 129 -17.80 2.33 -19.12
C GLN A 129 -16.27 2.21 -19.02
N THR A 130 -15.75 2.40 -17.81
CA THR A 130 -14.33 2.24 -17.49
C THR A 130 -14.18 1.20 -16.38
N SER A 131 -12.97 0.70 -16.19
CA SER A 131 -12.68 -0.16 -15.05
C SER A 131 -12.89 0.60 -13.76
N TYR A 132 -13.69 0.02 -12.87
CA TYR A 132 -14.04 0.62 -11.60
C TYR A 132 -14.20 -0.48 -10.56
N TYR A 133 -13.35 -0.46 -9.54
CA TYR A 133 -13.41 -1.31 -8.37
C TYR A 133 -13.83 -0.50 -7.14
N THR A 134 -14.74 -1.04 -6.33
CA THR A 134 -14.96 -0.59 -4.95
C THR A 134 -14.23 -1.53 -4.01
N ILE A 135 -13.52 -0.98 -3.04
CA ILE A 135 -12.80 -1.72 -1.99
C ILE A 135 -13.54 -1.53 -0.67
N THR A 136 -13.92 -2.62 -0.03
CA THR A 136 -14.55 -2.66 1.28
C THR A 136 -13.67 -3.43 2.26
N GLY A 137 -13.59 -2.97 3.51
CA GLY A 137 -12.93 -3.69 4.59
C GLY A 137 -13.89 -4.60 5.34
N ASN A 138 -13.33 -5.67 5.91
CA ASN A 138 -14.05 -6.63 6.74
C ASN A 138 -13.83 -6.31 8.22
N VAL A 139 -14.92 -6.21 8.97
CA VAL A 139 -14.90 -6.11 10.43
C VAL A 139 -15.75 -7.28 10.93
N GLN A 140 -15.24 -8.01 11.92
CA GLN A 140 -15.91 -9.17 12.48
C GLN A 140 -17.34 -8.81 12.93
N ASP A 141 -18.29 -9.67 12.56
CA ASP A 141 -19.72 -9.54 12.88
C ASP A 141 -20.38 -8.21 12.47
N SER A 142 -19.80 -7.53 11.48
CA SER A 142 -20.26 -6.22 10.99
C SER A 142 -20.46 -6.20 9.48
N ALA A 143 -21.25 -5.25 9.00
CA ALA A 143 -21.39 -5.02 7.57
C ALA A 143 -20.06 -4.50 6.96
N PRO A 144 -19.71 -4.87 5.71
CA PRO A 144 -18.50 -4.38 5.06
C PRO A 144 -18.48 -2.84 4.97
N ILE A 145 -17.33 -2.24 5.29
CA ILE A 145 -17.15 -0.78 5.32
C ILE A 145 -16.46 -0.34 4.03
N GLU A 146 -16.99 0.65 3.32
CA GLU A 146 -16.34 1.19 2.11
C GLU A 146 -15.06 1.94 2.50
N LEU A 147 -13.91 1.51 1.97
CA LEU A 147 -12.60 2.12 2.25
C LEU A 147 -12.12 3.01 1.10
N GLY A 148 -12.36 2.59 -0.14
CA GLY A 148 -11.81 3.27 -1.30
C GLY A 148 -12.28 2.74 -2.64
N LYS A 149 -11.78 3.37 -3.71
CA LYS A 149 -12.20 3.11 -5.09
C LYS A 149 -10.98 3.18 -6.01
N VAL A 150 -10.91 2.28 -6.99
CA VAL A 150 -9.92 2.35 -8.08
C VAL A 150 -10.66 2.56 -9.39
N ARG A 151 -10.28 3.59 -10.15
CA ARG A 151 -10.95 3.91 -11.41
C ARG A 151 -9.96 4.15 -12.54
N SER A 152 -10.18 3.52 -13.69
CA SER A 152 -9.39 3.75 -14.89
C SER A 152 -9.91 4.92 -15.74
N ASN A 153 -9.04 5.42 -16.60
CA ASN A 153 -9.42 6.12 -17.82
C ASN A 153 -10.04 5.13 -18.84
N PHE A 154 -10.54 5.67 -19.95
CA PHE A 154 -11.20 4.86 -20.99
C PHE A 154 -10.29 3.79 -21.59
N LEU A 155 -8.99 4.07 -21.80
CA LEU A 155 -8.04 3.15 -22.42
C LEU A 155 -7.50 2.08 -21.46
N GLY A 156 -7.73 2.20 -20.15
CA GLY A 156 -7.14 1.32 -19.15
C GLY A 156 -5.63 1.52 -18.96
N THR A 157 -5.10 2.69 -19.34
CA THR A 157 -3.68 3.04 -19.22
C THR A 157 -3.37 3.87 -17.99
N THR A 158 -4.38 4.50 -17.39
CA THR A 158 -4.23 5.27 -16.16
C THR A 158 -5.30 4.86 -15.19
N PHE A 159 -4.92 4.58 -13.95
CA PHE A 159 -5.81 4.27 -12.84
C PHE A 159 -5.56 5.27 -11.71
N VAL A 160 -6.63 5.73 -11.07
CA VAL A 160 -6.56 6.60 -9.90
C VAL A 160 -7.19 5.90 -8.70
N ILE A 161 -6.50 5.97 -7.58
CA ILE A 161 -6.85 5.37 -6.30
C ILE A 161 -7.44 6.47 -5.42
N TYR A 162 -8.67 6.29 -4.97
CA TYR A 162 -9.37 7.25 -4.12
C TYR A 162 -9.72 6.63 -2.77
N SER A 163 -9.69 7.43 -1.71
CA SER A 163 -10.34 7.06 -0.45
C SER A 163 -11.87 7.10 -0.60
N HIS A 164 -12.58 6.60 0.42
CA HIS A 164 -14.00 6.86 0.58
C HIS A 164 -14.26 8.37 0.68
N GLY A 165 -15.44 8.80 0.24
CA GLY A 165 -15.82 10.21 0.24
C GLY A 165 -16.39 10.70 -1.07
N ILE A 166 -16.57 12.02 -1.12
CA ILE A 166 -17.33 12.72 -2.14
C ILE A 166 -16.48 12.98 -3.39
N ASN A 167 -17.04 12.76 -4.58
CA ASN A 167 -16.40 13.20 -5.82
C ASN A 167 -16.68 14.70 -6.04
N PRO A 168 -15.67 15.58 -5.98
CA PRO A 168 -15.89 17.04 -6.00
C PRO A 168 -16.44 17.54 -7.35
N VAL A 169 -16.28 16.77 -8.43
CA VAL A 169 -16.70 17.18 -9.79
C VAL A 169 -18.17 16.85 -10.06
N LYS A 170 -18.81 16.00 -9.25
CA LYS A 170 -20.23 15.66 -9.44
C LYS A 170 -21.14 16.69 -8.76
N LYS A 171 -22.19 17.14 -9.47
CA LYS A 171 -23.16 18.13 -8.94
C LYS A 171 -24.03 17.59 -7.80
N GLU A 172 -24.34 16.29 -7.80
CA GLU A 172 -25.19 15.63 -6.79
C GLU A 172 -24.52 15.50 -5.41
N SER A 173 -23.20 15.69 -5.38
CA SER A 173 -22.38 15.44 -4.22
C SER A 173 -22.38 16.56 -3.17
N ALA A 174 -23.00 17.71 -3.48
CA ALA A 174 -23.15 18.82 -2.54
C ALA A 174 -24.15 18.54 -1.40
N LYS A 175 -24.82 17.37 -1.39
CA LYS A 175 -25.86 17.00 -0.42
C LYS A 175 -25.44 15.92 0.59
N SER A 176 -24.15 15.63 0.68
CA SER A 176 -23.63 14.53 1.50
C SER A 176 -22.70 15.08 2.58
N ASP A 177 -22.82 14.59 3.81
CA ASP A 177 -21.99 15.02 4.95
C ASP A 177 -20.56 14.46 4.94
N PHE A 178 -20.24 13.58 3.97
CA PHE A 178 -18.89 13.04 3.81
C PHE A 178 -17.88 14.10 3.33
N PRO A 179 -16.58 14.00 3.71
CA PRO A 179 -15.56 14.86 3.14
C PRO A 179 -15.33 14.58 1.65
N VAL A 180 -14.78 15.56 0.92
CA VAL A 180 -14.25 15.36 -0.45
C VAL A 180 -13.24 14.22 -0.42
N ARG A 181 -13.34 13.21 -1.27
CA ARG A 181 -12.40 12.07 -1.27
C ARG A 181 -10.94 12.50 -1.47
N GLU A 182 -10.02 11.74 -0.90
CA GLU A 182 -8.59 11.89 -1.19
C GLU A 182 -8.22 11.15 -2.49
N GLU A 183 -7.17 11.64 -3.15
CA GLU A 183 -6.45 10.89 -4.18
C GLU A 183 -5.19 10.27 -3.55
N LEU A 184 -5.22 8.97 -3.35
CA LEU A 184 -4.20 8.21 -2.61
C LEU A 184 -3.02 7.76 -3.49
N GLY A 185 -3.20 7.82 -4.81
CA GLY A 185 -2.18 7.45 -5.77
C GLY A 185 -2.73 7.30 -7.18
N ALA A 186 -1.84 7.27 -8.16
CA ALA A 186 -2.17 6.97 -9.55
C ALA A 186 -1.21 5.92 -10.11
N VAL A 187 -1.70 5.05 -10.98
CA VAL A 187 -0.92 4.03 -11.69
C VAL A 187 -1.04 4.29 -13.18
N LEU A 188 0.10 4.45 -13.85
CA LEU A 188 0.23 4.68 -15.27
C LEU A 188 0.87 3.45 -15.90
N TYR A 189 0.33 3.04 -17.04
CA TYR A 189 0.89 2.00 -17.89
C TYR A 189 1.22 2.60 -19.23
N ASP A 190 2.46 2.40 -19.66
CA ASP A 190 2.87 2.85 -20.99
C ASP A 190 2.10 2.05 -22.05
N PRO A 191 1.47 2.72 -23.02
CA PRO A 191 0.74 2.04 -24.08
C PRO A 191 1.74 1.41 -25.05
N ASN A 192 1.47 0.18 -25.49
CA ASN A 192 2.36 -0.54 -26.41
C ASN A 192 1.92 -0.30 -27.86
N ILE A 193 1.99 0.95 -28.33
CA ILE A 193 1.37 1.39 -29.59
C ILE A 193 2.15 0.91 -30.83
N LEU A 194 3.44 0.58 -30.69
CA LEU A 194 4.35 0.31 -31.81
C LEU A 194 4.86 -1.15 -31.85
N GLY A 195 4.28 -2.05 -31.06
CA GLY A 195 4.68 -3.47 -31.07
C GLY A 195 6.10 -3.74 -30.57
N PHE A 196 6.69 -2.79 -29.82
CA PHE A 196 7.98 -3.02 -29.16
C PHE A 196 7.78 -4.14 -28.13
N LYS A 197 8.41 -5.28 -28.38
CA LYS A 197 8.39 -6.44 -27.48
C LYS A 197 9.25 -6.12 -26.26
N GLY A 198 8.62 -5.70 -25.18
CA GLY A 198 9.28 -5.44 -23.90
C GLY A 198 8.30 -5.55 -22.73
N PRO A 199 8.80 -5.76 -21.50
CA PRO A 199 7.99 -5.70 -20.29
C PRO A 199 7.25 -4.36 -20.20
N ARG A 200 5.95 -4.39 -19.86
CA ARG A 200 5.14 -3.17 -19.72
C ARG A 200 5.75 -2.28 -18.64
N LYS A 201 5.99 -1.00 -18.97
CA LYS A 201 6.39 0.00 -17.99
C LYS A 201 5.20 0.46 -17.19
N MET A 202 5.38 0.48 -15.88
CA MET A 202 4.39 0.85 -14.89
C MET A 202 5.00 1.92 -14.00
N THR A 203 4.33 3.06 -13.91
CA THR A 203 4.71 4.19 -13.06
C THR A 203 3.63 4.42 -12.02
N ILE A 204 4.02 4.54 -10.76
CA ILE A 204 3.11 4.80 -9.65
C ILE A 204 3.45 6.18 -9.09
N LEU A 205 2.43 7.02 -8.98
CA LEU A 205 2.51 8.36 -8.42
C LEU A 205 1.83 8.36 -7.06
N MET A 206 2.54 8.80 -6.03
CA MET A 206 2.03 9.02 -4.67
C MET A 206 2.67 10.30 -4.12
N HIS A 207 2.23 10.78 -2.95
CA HIS A 207 2.96 11.84 -2.25
C HIS A 207 4.13 11.26 -1.46
N THR A 208 5.19 12.05 -1.31
CA THR A 208 6.22 11.75 -0.33
C THR A 208 5.65 11.84 1.09
N MET A 209 6.24 11.07 2.01
CA MET A 209 5.88 11.15 3.42
C MET A 209 6.41 12.46 4.03
N THR A 210 5.67 13.02 4.98
CA THR A 210 6.14 14.13 5.83
C THR A 210 7.35 13.68 6.65
N ARG A 211 8.08 14.65 7.25
CA ARG A 211 9.23 14.34 8.12
C ARG A 211 8.88 13.39 9.26
N ASP A 212 7.63 13.49 9.75
CA ASP A 212 7.13 12.67 10.85
C ASP A 212 6.56 11.32 10.36
N GLY A 213 6.80 10.94 9.10
CA GLY A 213 6.36 9.67 8.54
C GLY A 213 4.85 9.57 8.28
N LYS A 214 4.12 10.69 8.27
CA LYS A 214 2.70 10.74 7.87
C LYS A 214 2.53 10.94 6.38
N ARG A 215 1.52 10.31 5.81
CA ARG A 215 1.07 10.60 4.45
C ARG A 215 0.35 11.96 4.46
N PRO A 216 0.76 12.93 3.64
CA PRO A 216 0.02 14.17 3.53
C PRO A 216 -1.38 13.91 2.97
N GLU A 217 -2.36 14.60 3.52
CA GLU A 217 -3.73 14.58 3.02
C GLU A 217 -3.80 15.33 1.69
N PHE A 218 -4.48 14.73 0.70
CA PHE A 218 -4.56 15.30 -0.63
C PHE A 218 -5.94 15.09 -1.26
N ARG A 219 -6.72 16.17 -1.31
CA ARG A 219 -8.12 16.18 -1.79
C ARG A 219 -8.26 17.13 -2.98
N PRO A 220 -7.82 16.74 -4.19
CA PRO A 220 -7.93 17.61 -5.36
C PRO A 220 -9.40 17.89 -5.67
N THR A 221 -9.76 19.17 -5.80
CA THR A 221 -11.13 19.62 -6.12
C THR A 221 -11.39 19.72 -7.61
N SER A 222 -10.32 19.76 -8.43
CA SER A 222 -10.37 19.77 -9.89
C SER A 222 -9.43 18.73 -10.50
N ASN A 223 -9.65 18.37 -11.76
CA ASN A 223 -8.73 17.47 -12.48
C ASN A 223 -7.35 18.10 -12.73
N ALA A 224 -7.26 19.43 -12.78
CA ALA A 224 -6.00 20.15 -12.96
C ALA A 224 -5.07 19.96 -11.76
N ASP A 225 -5.64 19.73 -10.57
CA ASP A 225 -4.86 19.57 -9.34
C ASP A 225 -4.42 18.12 -9.08
N SER A 226 -4.82 17.15 -9.91
CA SER A 226 -4.54 15.71 -9.68
C SER A 226 -3.04 15.38 -9.70
N LEU A 227 -2.66 14.22 -9.13
CA LEU A 227 -1.27 13.73 -9.17
C LEU A 227 -0.77 13.60 -10.61
N LEU A 228 -1.64 13.14 -11.51
CA LEU A 228 -1.32 12.97 -12.91
C LEU A 228 -1.02 14.30 -13.60
N SER A 229 -1.80 15.34 -13.32
CA SER A 229 -1.59 16.68 -13.88
C SER A 229 -0.28 17.29 -13.37
N ARG A 230 -0.07 17.25 -12.04
CA ARG A 230 1.19 17.71 -11.42
C ARG A 230 2.42 17.02 -12.01
N TYR A 231 2.37 15.70 -12.19
CA TYR A 231 3.45 14.94 -12.80
C TYR A 231 3.73 15.35 -14.25
N LYS A 232 2.68 15.55 -15.06
CA LYS A 232 2.81 15.99 -16.46
C LYS A 232 3.35 17.41 -16.60
N ASP A 233 3.00 18.29 -15.67
CA ASP A 233 3.45 19.68 -15.64
C ASP A 233 4.87 19.85 -15.06
N GLY A 234 5.55 18.74 -14.73
CA GLY A 234 6.89 18.75 -14.14
C GLY A 234 6.93 19.17 -12.67
N GLN A 235 5.78 19.31 -12.02
CA GLN A 235 5.65 19.63 -10.59
C GLN A 235 5.71 18.36 -9.74
N ALA A 236 6.84 17.63 -9.82
CA ALA A 236 7.01 16.34 -9.16
C ALA A 236 7.83 16.38 -7.85
N ASN A 237 8.14 17.56 -7.32
CA ASN A 237 9.05 17.71 -6.17
C ASN A 237 8.50 17.10 -4.86
N ASP A 238 7.19 17.10 -4.69
CA ASP A 238 6.46 16.50 -3.56
C ASP A 238 5.87 15.12 -3.89
N LEU A 239 6.19 14.59 -5.08
CA LEU A 239 5.72 13.30 -5.55
C LEU A 239 6.76 12.21 -5.33
N LEU A 240 6.30 11.11 -4.73
CA LEU A 240 7.00 9.84 -4.79
C LEU A 240 6.62 9.16 -6.11
N VAL A 241 7.61 9.02 -6.99
CA VAL A 241 7.48 8.30 -8.26
C VAL A 241 8.17 6.95 -8.12
N LEU A 242 7.40 5.87 -8.28
CA LEU A 242 7.90 4.50 -8.26
C LEU A 242 7.70 3.84 -9.61
N HIS A 243 8.52 2.84 -9.90
CA HIS A 243 8.48 2.11 -11.16
C HIS A 243 8.51 0.61 -10.94
N ASN A 244 8.00 -0.15 -11.91
CA ASN A 244 8.26 -1.59 -11.90
C ASN A 244 9.74 -1.88 -12.17
N LYS A 245 10.34 -2.75 -11.35
CA LYS A 245 11.71 -3.22 -11.53
C LYS A 245 11.81 -3.95 -12.87
N SER A 246 12.83 -3.59 -13.65
CA SER A 246 13.12 -4.28 -14.91
C SER A 246 13.62 -5.70 -14.60
N PRO A 247 13.12 -6.73 -15.30
CA PRO A 247 13.58 -8.09 -15.09
C PRO A 247 15.04 -8.23 -15.55
N GLN A 248 15.77 -9.12 -14.89
CA GLN A 248 17.16 -9.43 -15.23
C GLN A 248 17.20 -10.64 -16.15
N TRP A 249 18.15 -10.65 -17.09
CA TRP A 249 18.40 -11.82 -17.92
C TRP A 249 19.00 -12.93 -17.06
N ASN A 250 18.40 -14.12 -17.10
CA ASN A 250 18.93 -15.31 -16.46
C ASN A 250 19.45 -16.26 -17.56
N GLU A 251 20.77 -16.48 -17.56
CA GLU A 251 21.45 -17.29 -18.57
C GLU A 251 21.06 -18.78 -18.52
N GLU A 252 20.81 -19.33 -17.33
CA GLU A 252 20.46 -20.75 -17.16
C GLU A 252 19.11 -21.09 -17.77
N THR A 253 18.13 -20.20 -17.60
CA THR A 253 16.76 -20.36 -18.11
C THR A 253 16.51 -19.68 -19.45
N GLN A 254 17.50 -18.93 -19.97
CA GLN A 254 17.40 -18.10 -21.18
C GLN A 254 16.15 -17.20 -21.18
N SER A 255 15.87 -16.56 -20.04
CA SER A 255 14.65 -15.78 -19.86
C SER A 255 14.84 -14.57 -18.95
N PHE A 256 13.97 -13.57 -19.11
CA PHE A 256 13.91 -12.40 -18.22
C PHE A 256 13.12 -12.74 -16.96
N VAL A 257 13.78 -12.68 -15.79
CA VAL A 257 13.21 -13.09 -14.50
C VAL A 257 13.36 -11.98 -13.45
N LEU A 258 12.46 -12.04 -12.46
CA LEU A 258 12.59 -11.29 -11.21
C LEU A 258 12.67 -12.30 -10.07
N ASN A 259 13.52 -12.04 -9.08
CA ASN A 259 13.62 -12.88 -7.90
C ASN A 259 12.55 -12.47 -6.86
N PHE A 260 11.55 -13.34 -6.70
CA PHE A 260 10.48 -13.19 -5.71
C PHE A 260 10.73 -13.97 -4.41
N ASN A 261 11.93 -14.52 -4.21
CA ASN A 261 12.30 -15.32 -3.02
C ASN A 261 11.29 -16.44 -2.71
N GLY A 262 10.83 -17.15 -3.75
CA GLY A 262 9.84 -18.22 -3.63
C GLY A 262 8.39 -17.78 -3.43
N ARG A 263 8.10 -16.48 -3.25
CA ARG A 263 6.74 -15.95 -3.07
C ARG A 263 5.87 -16.04 -4.32
N VAL A 264 6.49 -16.11 -5.50
CA VAL A 264 5.80 -16.19 -6.79
C VAL A 264 6.34 -17.41 -7.53
N THR A 265 5.45 -18.31 -7.89
CA THR A 265 5.80 -19.64 -8.44
C THR A 265 5.32 -19.85 -9.86
N GLN A 266 4.44 -18.99 -10.38
CA GLN A 266 3.89 -19.12 -11.72
C GLN A 266 4.28 -17.94 -12.60
N ALA A 267 4.80 -18.23 -13.80
CA ALA A 267 5.08 -17.21 -14.80
C ALA A 267 3.80 -16.46 -15.20
N SER A 268 3.87 -15.12 -15.18
CA SER A 268 2.77 -14.27 -15.61
C SER A 268 3.25 -12.87 -15.96
N VAL A 269 2.66 -12.25 -16.98
CA VAL A 269 2.81 -10.80 -17.27
C VAL A 269 2.29 -9.88 -16.16
N LYS A 270 1.65 -10.46 -15.14
CA LYS A 270 1.16 -9.76 -13.95
C LYS A 270 2.18 -9.76 -12.80
N ASN A 271 3.27 -10.51 -12.91
CA ASN A 271 4.29 -10.54 -11.87
C ASN A 271 5.14 -9.28 -11.97
N PHE A 272 5.23 -8.51 -10.89
CA PHE A 272 6.04 -7.30 -10.86
C PHE A 272 6.58 -7.02 -9.45
N GLN A 273 7.69 -6.30 -9.40
CA GLN A 273 8.22 -5.66 -8.20
C GLN A 273 8.20 -4.16 -8.45
N ILE A 274 7.87 -3.37 -7.43
CA ILE A 274 7.88 -1.91 -7.46
C ILE A 274 9.06 -1.41 -6.64
N VAL A 275 9.81 -0.47 -7.21
CA VAL A 275 11.01 0.11 -6.64
C VAL A 275 11.02 1.62 -6.87
N HIS A 276 11.89 2.31 -6.12
CA HIS A 276 12.26 3.68 -6.42
C HIS A 276 13.54 3.69 -7.27
N ASP A 277 13.68 4.59 -8.23
CA ASP A 277 14.81 4.57 -9.17
C ASP A 277 16.18 4.75 -8.51
N LYS A 278 16.21 5.41 -7.34
CA LYS A 278 17.44 5.60 -6.55
C LYS A 278 17.81 4.40 -5.68
N ASP A 279 16.91 3.42 -5.50
CA ASP A 279 17.13 2.23 -4.70
C ASP A 279 16.34 1.04 -5.26
N LEU A 280 16.99 0.30 -6.16
CA LEU A 280 16.40 -0.84 -6.86
C LEU A 280 16.35 -2.11 -5.99
N ASP A 281 17.06 -2.13 -4.87
CA ASP A 281 17.11 -3.27 -3.95
C ASP A 281 16.03 -3.18 -2.88
N TYR A 282 15.58 -1.95 -2.57
CA TYR A 282 14.38 -1.72 -1.80
C TYR A 282 13.11 -2.01 -2.59
N ILE A 283 12.65 -3.27 -2.53
CA ILE A 283 11.37 -3.67 -3.12
C ILE A 283 10.21 -3.12 -2.27
N VAL A 284 9.63 -1.98 -2.68
CA VAL A 284 8.48 -1.34 -1.99
C VAL A 284 7.27 -2.27 -1.97
N MET A 285 7.02 -2.95 -3.09
CA MET A 285 5.91 -3.88 -3.26
C MET A 285 6.32 -4.99 -4.21
N GLN A 286 5.92 -6.22 -3.94
CA GLN A 286 5.97 -7.31 -4.90
C GLN A 286 4.62 -7.97 -5.03
N PHE A 287 4.27 -8.34 -6.25
CA PHE A 287 3.03 -8.99 -6.56
C PHE A 287 3.25 -10.06 -7.62
N GLY A 288 2.62 -11.21 -7.46
CA GLY A 288 2.68 -12.23 -8.50
C GLY A 288 1.75 -13.40 -8.29
N ARG A 289 1.70 -14.24 -9.31
CA ARG A 289 0.79 -15.37 -9.39
C ARG A 289 1.42 -16.62 -8.76
N VAL A 290 0.64 -17.31 -7.95
CA VAL A 290 1.00 -18.66 -7.43
C VAL A 290 0.12 -19.76 -8.00
N GLU A 291 -1.13 -19.43 -8.35
CA GLU A 291 -2.04 -20.35 -9.05
C GLU A 291 -2.99 -19.58 -9.99
N ARG A 292 -3.94 -20.25 -10.65
CA ARG A 292 -4.86 -19.64 -11.63
C ARG A 292 -5.61 -18.41 -11.07
N ASP A 293 -6.04 -18.49 -9.81
CA ASP A 293 -6.88 -17.50 -9.14
C ASP A 293 -6.34 -17.12 -7.75
N HIS A 294 -5.07 -17.45 -7.48
CA HIS A 294 -4.35 -17.11 -6.25
C HIS A 294 -3.06 -16.34 -6.56
N PHE A 295 -2.84 -15.27 -5.79
CA PHE A 295 -1.74 -14.33 -5.96
C PHE A 295 -1.15 -13.98 -4.59
N THR A 296 0.13 -13.64 -4.57
CA THR A 296 0.81 -13.07 -3.41
C THR A 296 1.02 -11.58 -3.63
N MET A 297 0.96 -10.81 -2.54
CA MET A 297 1.17 -9.38 -2.54
C MET A 297 1.88 -9.00 -1.24
N ASP A 298 3.13 -8.58 -1.32
CA ASP A 298 3.86 -8.14 -0.13
C ASP A 298 4.28 -6.68 -0.32
N PHE A 299 4.28 -5.88 0.74
CA PHE A 299 4.69 -4.49 0.67
C PHE A 299 5.42 -4.01 1.93
N LYS A 300 6.12 -2.89 1.78
CA LYS A 300 6.86 -2.19 2.82
C LYS A 300 6.54 -0.70 2.76
N TYR A 301 7.09 0.06 3.70
CA TYR A 301 7.06 1.53 3.68
C TYR A 301 7.44 2.07 2.27
N PRO A 302 6.85 3.17 1.79
CA PRO A 302 5.91 4.07 2.45
C PRO A 302 4.43 3.79 2.18
N ILE A 303 4.09 2.66 1.55
CA ILE A 303 2.70 2.41 1.13
C ILE A 303 1.88 1.72 2.21
N CYS A 304 0.57 1.96 2.20
CA CYS A 304 -0.40 1.28 3.06
C CYS A 304 -1.08 0.10 2.36
N LEU A 305 -1.80 -0.71 3.13
CA LEU A 305 -2.50 -1.91 2.64
C LEU A 305 -3.52 -1.57 1.54
N LEU A 306 -4.28 -0.48 1.69
CA LEU A 306 -5.25 -0.04 0.68
C LEU A 306 -4.56 0.35 -0.63
N GLN A 307 -3.45 1.09 -0.57
CA GLN A 307 -2.68 1.48 -1.74
C GLN A 307 -2.09 0.26 -2.44
N ALA A 308 -1.45 -0.65 -1.70
CA ALA A 308 -0.88 -1.88 -2.26
C ALA A 308 -1.95 -2.73 -2.95
N PHE A 309 -3.10 -2.96 -2.30
CA PHE A 309 -4.18 -3.73 -2.90
C PHE A 309 -4.75 -3.04 -4.13
N ALA A 310 -4.95 -1.73 -4.07
CA ALA A 310 -5.41 -0.95 -5.21
C ALA A 310 -4.45 -1.04 -6.41
N ILE A 311 -3.14 -0.94 -6.18
CA ILE A 311 -2.11 -1.12 -7.21
C ILE A 311 -2.22 -2.52 -7.83
N ALA A 312 -2.31 -3.57 -7.02
CA ALA A 312 -2.48 -4.94 -7.51
C ALA A 312 -3.74 -5.09 -8.38
N LEU A 313 -4.85 -4.45 -8.02
CA LEU A 313 -6.11 -4.50 -8.78
C LEU A 313 -5.97 -3.97 -10.21
N THR A 314 -5.16 -2.92 -10.41
CA THR A 314 -4.91 -2.35 -11.75
C THR A 314 -4.20 -3.32 -12.71
N SER A 315 -3.50 -4.34 -12.16
CA SER A 315 -2.82 -5.36 -12.95
C SER A 315 -3.76 -6.43 -13.52
N PHE A 316 -4.93 -6.64 -12.89
CA PHE A 316 -5.88 -7.65 -13.34
C PHE A 316 -6.69 -7.24 -14.55
N ASP A 317 -6.78 -5.94 -14.83
CA ASP A 317 -7.60 -5.46 -15.93
C ASP A 317 -6.97 -5.70 -17.30
N ALA A 318 -7.84 -5.98 -18.27
CA ALA A 318 -7.48 -6.02 -19.67
C ALA A 318 -7.20 -4.58 -20.13
N LYS A 319 -6.01 -4.37 -20.68
CA LYS A 319 -5.56 -3.04 -21.10
C LYS A 319 -5.68 -2.99 -22.62
N LEU A 320 -6.72 -2.33 -23.10
CA LEU A 320 -7.06 -2.28 -24.54
C LEU A 320 -5.93 -1.75 -25.42
N ALA A 321 -4.96 -1.02 -24.85
CA ALA A 321 -3.82 -0.42 -25.55
C ALA A 321 -2.44 -0.95 -25.12
N CYS A 322 -2.38 -2.02 -24.31
CA CYS A 322 -1.11 -2.60 -23.84
C CYS A 322 -0.94 -4.07 -24.24
N GLU A 323 -1.87 -4.66 -24.97
CA GLU A 323 -1.76 -5.99 -25.59
C GLU A 323 -1.03 -5.92 -26.93
#